data_AF-A0A1X0R6C8-F1
#
_entry.id   AF-A0A1X0R6C8-F1
#
_cell.length_a   1.000
_cell.length_b   1.000
_cell.length_c   1.000
_cell.angle_alpha   90.00
_cell.angle_beta   90.00
_cell.angle_gamma   90.00
#
_symmetry.space_group_name_H-M   'P 1'
#
loop_
_entity.id
_entity.type
_entity.pdbx_description
1 polymer ?
#
loop_
_entity_poly.entity_id
_entity_poly.type
_entity_poly.pdbx_seq_one_letter_code
_entity_poly.pdbx_strand_id
1 'polypeptide(L)'
;MTVPRDLFIQFIEQGLQKGLLPKDITRTLDGEYYLDPTFIQQTIVKHIEKEGKVTIEKLAKLLNIEQYVAAQVVEKSPDKTWTRVDDLIVTESFISSTTKHVQKELNKAGSLSIVSLSQSMKLPYNVLKLTLSAVQGYVQYPQLPDIIMTKAYVERGKTRVEEALSAIEEPCALFKYG
;
A
#
# COMPACT_ATOMS: atom_id res chain seq x y z
N MET A 1 29.15 8.93 -38.52
CA MET A 1 28.21 9.98 -38.94
C MET A 1 27.09 10.03 -37.91
N THR A 2 26.95 11.15 -37.21
CA THR A 2 25.86 11.38 -36.26
C THR A 2 24.65 11.89 -37.04
N VAL A 3 23.52 11.19 -36.94
CA VAL A 3 22.25 11.65 -37.51
C VAL A 3 21.85 12.94 -36.77
N PRO A 4 21.50 14.03 -37.46
CA PRO A 4 20.97 15.24 -36.83
C PRO A 4 19.77 14.90 -35.94
N ARG A 5 19.66 15.52 -34.75
CA ARG A 5 18.63 15.21 -33.75
C ARG A 5 17.22 15.22 -34.35
N ASP A 6 16.89 16.25 -35.11
CA ASP A 6 15.55 16.43 -35.68
C ASP A 6 15.21 15.32 -36.70
N LEU A 7 16.21 14.91 -37.50
CA LEU A 7 16.06 13.80 -38.45
C LEU A 7 15.89 12.46 -37.72
N PHE A 8 16.60 12.27 -36.61
CA PHE A 8 16.45 11.09 -35.77
C PHE A 8 15.05 11.00 -35.12
N ILE A 9 14.51 12.13 -34.63
CA ILE A 9 13.14 12.21 -34.10
C ILE A 9 12.13 11.84 -35.19
N GLN A 10 12.27 12.38 -36.40
CA GLN A 10 11.39 12.04 -37.53
C GLN A 10 11.44 10.56 -37.89
N PHE A 11 12.61 9.92 -37.80
CA PHE A 11 12.72 8.47 -38.01
C PHE A 11 11.99 7.67 -36.94
N ILE A 12 12.03 8.09 -35.67
CA ILE A 12 11.27 7.44 -34.60
C ILE A 12 9.77 7.59 -34.85
N GLU A 13 9.29 8.79 -35.14
CA GLU A 13 7.87 9.06 -35.36
C GLU A 13 7.32 8.29 -36.57
N GLN A 14 8.04 8.32 -37.71
CA GLN A 14 7.65 7.55 -38.89
C GLN A 14 7.74 6.04 -38.65
N GLY A 15 8.77 5.61 -37.91
CA GLY A 15 8.94 4.21 -37.54
C GLY A 15 7.78 3.69 -36.70
N LEU A 16 7.33 4.48 -35.72
CA LEU A 16 6.16 4.15 -34.89
C LEU A 16 4.86 4.16 -35.71
N GLN A 17 4.62 5.18 -36.53
CA GLN A 17 3.42 5.26 -37.40
C GLN A 17 3.33 4.08 -38.38
N LYS A 18 4.45 3.66 -38.94
CA LYS A 18 4.52 2.55 -39.90
C LYS A 18 4.60 1.17 -39.23
N GLY A 19 4.64 1.10 -37.89
CA GLY A 19 4.79 -0.15 -37.16
C GLY A 19 6.16 -0.83 -37.35
N LEU A 20 7.18 -0.06 -37.74
CA LEU A 20 8.56 -0.52 -37.95
C LEU A 20 9.39 -0.48 -36.66
N LEU A 21 8.95 0.27 -35.66
CA LEU A 21 9.54 0.32 -34.32
C LEU A 21 8.59 -0.33 -33.29
N PRO A 22 9.12 -0.87 -32.18
CA PRO A 22 8.29 -1.40 -31.10
C PRO A 22 7.29 -0.35 -30.62
N LYS A 23 6.03 -0.75 -30.47
CA LYS A 23 4.95 0.13 -29.98
C LYS A 23 5.14 0.55 -28.53
N ASP A 24 6.09 -0.07 -27.85
CA ASP A 24 6.25 0.00 -26.39
C ASP A 24 7.17 1.17 -25.99
N ILE A 25 7.78 1.86 -26.96
CA ILE A 25 8.60 3.05 -26.71
C ILE A 25 7.69 4.15 -26.16
N THR A 26 7.97 4.60 -24.94
CA THR A 26 7.16 5.61 -24.25
C THR A 26 7.79 6.98 -24.42
N ARG A 27 7.02 7.99 -24.80
CA ARG A 27 7.48 9.37 -24.84
C ARG A 27 7.26 10.04 -23.49
N THR A 28 8.19 10.89 -23.05
CA THR A 28 7.97 11.74 -21.87
C THR A 28 6.86 12.76 -22.13
N LEU A 29 6.17 13.22 -21.08
CA LEU A 29 5.04 14.14 -21.18
C LEU A 29 5.41 15.51 -21.76
N ASP A 30 6.65 15.96 -21.51
CA ASP A 30 7.23 17.18 -22.12
C ASP A 30 7.63 16.96 -23.60
N GLY A 31 7.64 15.71 -24.04
CA GLY A 31 8.02 15.31 -25.37
C GLY A 31 9.53 15.38 -25.66
N GLU A 32 10.38 15.60 -24.66
CA GLU A 32 11.83 15.78 -24.82
C GLU A 32 12.58 14.47 -25.07
N TYR A 33 12.08 13.36 -24.52
CA TYR A 33 12.76 12.07 -24.53
C TYR A 33 11.83 10.91 -24.92
N TYR A 34 12.44 9.86 -25.46
CA TYR A 34 11.85 8.53 -25.57
C TYR A 34 12.50 7.62 -24.54
N LEU A 35 11.68 6.84 -23.86
CA LEU A 35 12.09 5.90 -22.82
C LEU A 35 11.90 4.47 -23.32
N ASP A 36 12.97 3.70 -23.19
CA ASP A 36 12.96 2.26 -23.41
C ASP A 36 12.17 1.55 -22.29
N PRO A 37 11.35 0.52 -22.59
CA PRO A 37 10.61 -0.24 -21.59
C PRO A 37 11.47 -0.85 -20.49
N THR A 38 12.67 -1.33 -20.83
CA THR A 38 13.62 -1.92 -19.87
C THR A 38 14.14 -0.85 -18.93
N PHE A 39 14.46 0.34 -19.45
CA PHE A 39 14.86 1.49 -18.63
C PHE A 39 13.76 1.88 -17.63
N ILE A 40 12.50 1.94 -18.09
CA ILE A 40 11.35 2.24 -17.22
C ILE A 40 11.24 1.19 -16.11
N GLN A 41 11.25 -0.09 -16.47
CA GLN A 41 11.14 -1.19 -15.51
C GLN A 41 12.26 -1.18 -14.48
N GLN A 42 13.52 -1.06 -14.93
CA GLN A 42 14.69 -1.03 -14.03
C GLN A 42 14.63 0.17 -13.07
N THR A 43 14.21 1.34 -13.58
CA THR A 43 14.08 2.54 -12.75
C THR A 43 12.99 2.37 -11.70
N ILE A 44 11.83 1.83 -12.08
CA ILE A 44 10.73 1.54 -11.16
C ILE A 44 11.17 0.56 -10.06
N VAL A 45 11.73 -0.60 -10.44
CA VAL A 45 12.15 -1.63 -9.48
C VAL A 45 13.18 -1.07 -8.51
N LYS A 46 14.23 -0.43 -9.02
CA LYS A 46 15.28 0.18 -8.18
C LYS A 46 14.72 1.22 -7.22
N HIS A 47 13.73 1.99 -7.64
CA HIS A 47 13.11 3.00 -6.80
C HIS A 47 12.22 2.38 -5.71
N ILE A 48 11.45 1.34 -6.04
CA ILE A 48 10.63 0.59 -5.06
C ILE A 48 11.53 -0.06 -4.00
N GLU A 49 12.60 -0.74 -4.42
CA GLU A 49 13.55 -1.40 -3.51
C GLU A 49 14.21 -0.40 -2.55
N LYS A 50 14.53 0.80 -3.04
CA LYS A 50 15.16 1.86 -2.25
C LYS A 50 14.21 2.47 -1.23
N GLU A 51 12.99 2.82 -1.65
CA GLU A 51 12.06 3.58 -0.81
C GLU A 51 11.20 2.69 0.09
N GLY A 52 11.03 1.40 -0.24
CA GLY A 52 10.22 0.43 0.49
C GLY A 52 8.70 0.67 0.37
N LYS A 53 8.27 1.91 0.16
CA LYS A 53 6.92 2.29 -0.23
C LYS A 53 6.90 3.46 -1.21
N VAL A 54 6.09 3.37 -2.27
CA VAL A 54 5.97 4.44 -3.27
C VAL A 54 4.61 4.38 -3.97
N THR A 55 4.08 5.52 -4.40
CA THR A 55 2.83 5.56 -5.18
C THR A 55 3.10 5.48 -6.68
N ILE A 56 2.13 4.99 -7.46
CA ILE A 56 2.22 5.02 -8.93
C ILE A 56 2.39 6.44 -9.43
N GLU A 57 1.66 7.40 -8.84
CA GLU A 57 1.81 8.82 -9.16
C GLU A 57 3.28 9.30 -9.02
N LYS A 58 3.97 8.92 -7.94
CA LYS A 58 5.37 9.31 -7.73
C LYS A 58 6.30 8.67 -8.75
N LEU A 59 6.07 7.41 -9.11
CA LEU A 59 6.85 6.73 -10.14
C LEU A 59 6.65 7.36 -11.52
N ALA A 60 5.40 7.71 -11.85
CA ALA A 60 5.05 8.39 -13.10
C ALA A 60 5.73 9.77 -13.18
N LYS A 61 5.70 10.55 -12.09
CA LYS A 61 6.40 11.83 -11.99
C LYS A 61 7.92 11.68 -12.10
N LEU A 62 8.52 10.67 -11.47
CA LEU A 62 9.95 10.39 -11.54
C LEU A 62 10.42 10.17 -12.99
N LEU A 63 9.61 9.49 -13.79
CA LEU A 63 9.92 9.14 -15.17
C LEU A 63 9.37 10.14 -16.20
N ASN A 64 8.61 11.14 -15.75
CA ASN A 64 7.85 12.06 -16.60
C ASN A 64 6.97 11.32 -17.63
N ILE A 65 6.22 10.32 -17.19
CA ILE A 65 5.31 9.53 -18.02
C ILE A 65 3.89 9.54 -17.47
N GLU A 66 2.93 9.09 -18.28
CA GLU A 66 1.56 8.87 -17.86
C GLU A 66 1.46 7.82 -16.73
N GLN A 67 0.57 8.05 -15.76
CA GLN A 67 0.39 7.15 -14.62
C GLN A 67 0.01 5.73 -15.04
N TYR A 68 -0.82 5.59 -16.09
CA TYR A 68 -1.24 4.28 -16.57
C TYR A 68 -0.06 3.44 -17.11
N VAL A 69 0.99 4.08 -17.64
CA VAL A 69 2.18 3.38 -18.13
C VAL A 69 2.97 2.81 -16.95
N ALA A 70 3.19 3.63 -15.92
CA ALA A 70 3.83 3.18 -14.68
C ALA A 70 3.04 2.05 -14.02
N ALA A 71 1.70 2.16 -13.96
CA ALA A 71 0.81 1.12 -13.45
C ALA A 71 0.95 -0.20 -14.22
N GLN A 72 0.97 -0.15 -15.55
CA GLN A 72 1.11 -1.34 -16.39
C GLN A 72 2.45 -2.04 -16.21
N VAL A 73 3.55 -1.28 -16.11
CA VAL A 73 4.89 -1.85 -15.86
C VAL A 73 4.91 -2.52 -14.49
N VAL A 74 4.27 -1.90 -13.51
CA VAL A 74 4.14 -2.46 -12.17
C VAL A 74 3.32 -3.76 -12.19
N GLU A 75 2.16 -3.78 -12.83
CA GLU A 75 1.28 -4.96 -12.91
C GLU A 75 1.91 -6.12 -13.67
N LYS A 76 2.68 -5.83 -14.72
CA LYS A 76 3.36 -6.84 -15.55
C LYS A 76 4.71 -7.28 -14.99
N SER A 77 5.19 -6.65 -13.92
CA SER A 77 6.50 -6.97 -13.36
C SER A 77 6.54 -8.44 -12.91
N PRO A 78 7.58 -9.20 -13.28
CA PRO A 78 7.77 -10.56 -12.78
C PRO A 78 8.22 -10.57 -11.31
N ASP A 79 8.72 -9.44 -10.80
CA ASP A 79 9.17 -9.29 -9.43
C ASP A 79 8.00 -9.49 -8.44
N LYS A 80 8.23 -10.35 -7.45
CA LYS A 80 7.26 -10.71 -6.41
C LYS A 80 7.61 -10.14 -5.04
N THR A 81 8.69 -9.37 -4.92
CA THR A 81 9.20 -8.84 -3.64
C THR A 81 8.42 -7.62 -3.13
N TRP A 82 7.43 -7.16 -3.88
CA TRP A 82 6.56 -6.05 -3.54
C TRP A 82 5.14 -6.28 -4.02
N THR A 83 4.18 -5.65 -3.33
CA THR A 83 2.76 -5.77 -3.57
C THR A 83 2.17 -4.38 -3.81
N ARG A 84 1.27 -4.28 -4.79
CA ARG A 84 0.47 -3.08 -5.02
C ARG A 84 -0.85 -3.18 -4.27
N VAL A 85 -1.21 -2.11 -3.59
CA VAL A 85 -2.44 -1.93 -2.82
C VAL A 85 -3.02 -0.59 -3.20
N ASP A 86 -4.08 -0.59 -4.01
CA ASP A 86 -4.64 0.60 -4.64
C ASP A 86 -3.56 1.35 -5.47
N ASP A 87 -3.20 2.56 -5.06
CA ASP A 87 -2.14 3.38 -5.67
C ASP A 87 -0.75 3.16 -5.04
N LEU A 88 -0.67 2.51 -3.87
CA LEU A 88 0.57 2.35 -3.12
C LEU A 88 1.23 1.00 -3.42
N ILE A 89 2.53 1.03 -3.68
CA ILE A 89 3.40 -0.14 -3.75
C ILE A 89 4.16 -0.24 -2.44
N VAL A 90 4.23 -1.44 -1.88
CA VAL A 90 4.93 -1.73 -0.63
C VAL A 90 5.78 -2.98 -0.79
N THR A 91 7.01 -2.94 -0.32
CA THR A 91 7.89 -4.12 -0.30
C THR A 91 7.51 -5.07 0.83
N GLU A 92 7.91 -6.34 0.71
CA GLU A 92 7.77 -7.32 1.80
C GLU A 92 8.47 -6.86 3.09
N SER A 93 9.63 -6.19 2.96
CA SER A 93 10.36 -5.64 4.10
C SER A 93 9.58 -4.52 4.80
N PHE A 94 8.90 -3.67 4.03
CA PHE A 94 8.02 -2.64 4.57
C PHE A 94 6.82 -3.25 5.32
N ILE A 95 6.17 -4.26 4.73
CA ILE A 95 5.08 -4.99 5.38
C ILE A 95 5.55 -5.65 6.68
N SER A 96 6.67 -6.38 6.65
CA SER A 96 7.23 -7.06 7.82
C SER A 96 7.55 -6.10 8.96
N SER A 97 8.18 -4.95 8.66
CA SER A 97 8.47 -3.93 9.67
C SER A 97 7.19 -3.31 10.25
N THR A 98 6.18 -3.06 9.40
CA THR A 98 4.88 -2.55 9.81
C THR A 98 4.13 -3.55 10.70
N THR A 99 4.09 -4.84 10.33
CA THR A 99 3.49 -5.90 11.16
C THR A 99 4.15 -5.98 12.54
N LYS A 100 5.48 -5.91 12.62
CA LYS A 100 6.20 -5.89 13.91
C LYS A 100 5.83 -4.68 14.75
N HIS A 101 5.70 -3.51 14.13
CA HIS A 101 5.27 -2.29 14.82
C HIS A 101 3.85 -2.42 15.35
N VAL A 102 2.89 -2.84 14.51
CA VAL A 102 1.49 -3.05 14.91
C VAL A 102 1.38 -4.07 16.04
N GLN A 103 2.09 -5.19 15.95
CA GLN A 103 2.12 -6.21 17.02
C GLN A 103 2.63 -5.63 18.34
N LYS A 104 3.70 -4.83 18.30
CA LYS A 104 4.27 -4.18 19.50
C LYS A 104 3.27 -3.22 20.13
N GLU A 105 2.62 -2.37 19.33
CA GLU A 105 1.62 -1.45 19.82
C GLU A 105 0.39 -2.20 20.37
N LEU A 106 -0.02 -3.30 19.73
CA LEU A 106 -1.15 -4.10 20.18
C LEU A 106 -0.86 -4.76 21.53
N ASN A 107 0.33 -5.33 21.68
CA ASN A 107 0.75 -5.95 22.94
C ASN A 107 0.86 -4.92 24.07
N LYS A 108 1.24 -3.68 23.75
CA LYS A 108 1.35 -2.58 24.71
C LYS A 108 -0.02 -2.02 25.13
N ALA A 109 -0.89 -1.72 24.16
CA ALA A 109 -2.18 -1.07 24.43
C ALA A 109 -3.28 -2.07 24.81
N GLY A 110 -3.16 -3.32 24.40
CA GLY A 110 -4.16 -4.37 24.56
C GLY A 110 -5.30 -4.31 23.54
N SER A 111 -5.61 -3.12 23.00
CA SER A 111 -6.59 -2.89 21.94
C SER A 111 -6.13 -1.77 21.01
N LEU A 112 -6.37 -1.89 19.70
CA LEU A 112 -6.06 -0.88 18.70
C LEU A 112 -7.20 -0.69 17.70
N SER A 113 -7.37 0.55 17.22
CA SER A 113 -8.23 0.86 16.08
C SER A 113 -7.42 0.89 14.78
N ILE A 114 -7.85 0.13 13.77
CA ILE A 114 -7.24 0.11 12.43
C ILE A 114 -7.33 1.49 11.77
N VAL A 115 -8.45 2.20 11.97
CA VAL A 115 -8.65 3.57 11.46
C VAL A 115 -7.67 4.54 12.10
N SER A 116 -7.50 4.49 13.43
CA SER A 116 -6.52 5.34 14.12
C SER A 116 -5.08 5.03 13.67
N LEU A 117 -4.75 3.75 13.47
CA LEU A 117 -3.46 3.35 12.91
C LEU A 117 -3.25 3.88 11.49
N SER A 118 -4.27 3.82 10.64
CA SER A 118 -4.21 4.32 9.26
C SER A 118 -3.86 5.80 9.24
N GLN A 119 -4.51 6.59 10.10
CA GLN A 119 -4.28 8.01 10.24
C GLN A 119 -2.89 8.32 10.80
N SER A 120 -2.48 7.65 11.89
CA SER A 120 -1.21 7.93 12.56
C SER A 120 0.00 7.54 11.70
N MET A 121 -0.09 6.41 10.99
CA MET A 121 0.97 5.90 10.13
C MET A 121 0.94 6.52 8.73
N LYS A 122 -0.12 7.29 8.39
CA LYS A 122 -0.40 7.81 7.04
C LYS A 122 -0.33 6.71 6.00
N LEU A 123 -1.00 5.58 6.29
CA LEU A 123 -1.07 4.42 5.41
C LEU A 123 -2.53 4.15 5.03
N PRO A 124 -2.79 3.74 3.77
CA PRO A 124 -4.11 3.28 3.38
C PRO A 124 -4.59 2.15 4.28
N TYR A 125 -5.89 2.15 4.58
CA TYR A 125 -6.52 1.13 5.41
C TYR A 125 -6.28 -0.30 4.89
N ASN A 126 -6.31 -0.49 3.57
CA ASN A 126 -6.06 -1.78 2.92
C ASN A 126 -4.62 -2.31 3.15
N VAL A 127 -3.64 -1.41 3.23
CA VAL A 127 -2.25 -1.77 3.54
C VAL A 127 -2.16 -2.30 4.97
N LEU A 128 -2.85 -1.65 5.91
CA LEU A 128 -2.93 -2.15 7.28
C LEU A 128 -3.63 -3.49 7.34
N LYS A 129 -4.74 -3.70 6.63
CA LYS A 129 -5.40 -5.01 6.55
C LYS A 129 -4.46 -6.13 6.09
N LEU A 130 -3.61 -5.85 5.10
CA LEU A 130 -2.58 -6.81 4.67
C LEU A 130 -1.60 -7.13 5.80
N THR A 131 -1.12 -6.11 6.54
CA THR A 131 -0.20 -6.32 7.68
C THR A 131 -0.85 -7.12 8.82
N LEU A 132 -2.16 -6.95 9.05
CA LEU A 132 -2.91 -7.62 10.10
C LEU A 132 -3.09 -9.12 9.87
N SER A 133 -3.09 -9.56 8.61
CA SER A 133 -3.12 -11.00 8.29
C SER A 133 -1.94 -11.77 8.91
N ALA A 134 -0.82 -11.08 9.16
CA ALA A 134 0.39 -11.64 9.76
C ALA A 134 0.55 -11.33 11.26
N VAL A 135 -0.35 -10.52 11.86
CA VAL A 135 -0.35 -10.26 13.30
C VAL A 135 -0.90 -11.49 14.02
N GLN A 136 -0.18 -11.93 15.06
CA GLN A 136 -0.52 -13.17 15.76
C GLN A 136 -1.35 -12.90 17.01
N GLY A 137 -2.29 -13.81 17.29
CA GLY A 137 -2.97 -13.90 18.58
C GLY A 137 -3.93 -12.76 18.91
N TYR A 138 -4.31 -11.94 17.93
CA TYR A 138 -5.35 -10.93 18.12
C TYR A 138 -6.74 -11.56 18.00
N VAL A 139 -7.71 -10.86 18.59
CA VAL A 139 -9.15 -11.12 18.53
C VAL A 139 -9.78 -9.92 17.83
N GLN A 140 -10.69 -10.18 16.90
CA GLN A 140 -11.46 -9.16 16.21
C GLN A 140 -12.91 -9.63 16.15
N TYR A 141 -13.81 -8.79 16.66
CA TYR A 141 -15.23 -9.10 16.65
C TYR A 141 -15.90 -8.57 15.37
N PRO A 142 -16.81 -9.32 14.74
CA PRO A 142 -17.53 -8.84 13.55
C PRO A 142 -18.30 -7.54 13.78
N GLN A 143 -18.76 -7.29 15.01
CA GLN A 143 -19.46 -6.07 15.39
C GLN A 143 -18.52 -4.86 15.52
N LEU A 144 -17.22 -5.09 15.65
CA LEU A 144 -16.17 -4.09 15.79
C LEU A 144 -15.05 -4.37 14.77
N PRO A 145 -15.34 -4.31 13.46
CA PRO A 145 -14.41 -4.73 12.42
C PRO A 145 -13.16 -3.84 12.35
N ASP A 146 -13.18 -2.66 12.94
CA ASP A 146 -12.03 -1.75 12.98
C ASP A 146 -11.22 -1.85 14.26
N ILE A 147 -11.54 -2.78 15.16
CA ILE A 147 -10.86 -2.92 16.45
C ILE A 147 -10.25 -4.32 16.55
N ILE A 148 -8.95 -4.35 16.84
CA ILE A 148 -8.22 -5.58 17.17
C ILE A 148 -7.81 -5.54 18.64
N MET A 149 -7.90 -6.67 19.32
CA MET A 149 -7.61 -6.80 20.74
C MET A 149 -6.70 -7.99 21.02
N THR A 150 -5.94 -7.93 22.09
CA THR A 150 -5.28 -9.11 22.63
C THR A 150 -6.30 -9.97 23.40
N LYS A 151 -6.09 -11.29 23.44
CA LYS A 151 -6.91 -12.19 24.29
C LYS A 151 -6.94 -11.73 25.74
N ALA A 152 -5.79 -11.33 26.29
CA ALA A 152 -5.69 -10.85 27.67
C ALA A 152 -6.51 -9.57 27.92
N TYR A 153 -6.62 -8.68 26.93
CA TYR A 153 -7.48 -7.50 27.04
C TYR A 153 -8.96 -7.89 27.09
N VAL A 154 -9.37 -8.81 26.22
CA VAL A 154 -10.75 -9.35 26.18
C VAL A 154 -11.12 -10.02 27.49
N GLU A 155 -10.28 -10.93 28.02
CA GLU A 155 -10.57 -11.63 29.27
C GLU A 155 -10.69 -10.68 30.46
N ARG A 156 -9.80 -9.69 30.57
CA ARG A 156 -9.93 -8.65 31.62
C ARG A 156 -11.21 -7.83 31.46
N GLY A 157 -11.61 -7.54 30.23
CA GLY A 157 -12.88 -6.86 29.95
C GLY A 157 -14.07 -7.68 30.40
N LYS A 158 -14.06 -8.98 30.10
CA LYS A 158 -15.09 -9.93 30.54
C LYS A 158 -15.19 -9.99 32.07
N THR A 159 -14.08 -10.21 32.77
CA THR A 159 -14.08 -10.24 34.25
C THR A 159 -14.64 -8.96 34.84
N ARG A 160 -14.26 -7.79 34.32
CA ARG A 160 -14.81 -6.50 34.80
C ARG A 160 -16.31 -6.37 34.59
N VAL A 161 -16.83 -6.85 33.46
CA VAL A 161 -18.28 -6.85 33.21
C VAL A 161 -18.98 -7.82 34.17
N GLU A 162 -18.44 -9.01 34.39
CA GLU A 162 -18.98 -9.99 35.34
C GLU A 162 -18.98 -9.48 36.78
N GLU A 163 -17.89 -8.85 37.22
CA GLU A 163 -17.78 -8.18 38.53
C GLU A 163 -18.81 -7.06 38.66
N ALA A 164 -18.90 -6.19 37.64
CA ALA A 164 -19.87 -5.11 37.64
C ALA A 164 -21.30 -5.65 37.73
N LEU A 165 -21.65 -6.66 36.94
CA LEU A 165 -22.98 -7.29 36.97
C LEU A 165 -23.29 -7.97 38.30
N SER A 166 -22.29 -8.56 38.95
CA SER A 166 -22.45 -9.23 40.26
C SER A 166 -22.64 -8.24 41.40
N ALA A 167 -22.15 -7.01 41.24
CA ALA A 167 -22.30 -5.91 42.21
C ALA A 167 -23.62 -5.11 42.02
N ILE A 168 -24.45 -5.48 41.04
CA ILE A 168 -25.71 -4.79 40.78
C ILE A 168 -26.77 -5.27 41.78
N GLU A 169 -27.17 -4.37 42.67
CA GLU A 169 -28.24 -4.63 43.67
C GLU A 169 -29.64 -4.21 43.17
N GLU A 170 -29.71 -3.41 42.10
CA GLU A 170 -30.96 -2.92 41.49
C GLU A 170 -31.00 -3.20 39.97
N PRO A 171 -32.17 -3.43 39.35
CA PRO A 171 -32.25 -3.76 37.92
C PRO A 171 -31.52 -2.77 36.99
N CYS A 172 -30.57 -3.27 36.21
CA CYS A 172 -29.80 -2.45 35.25
C CYS A 172 -30.56 -2.31 33.92
N ALA A 173 -30.94 -1.09 33.55
CA ALA A 173 -31.62 -0.81 32.29
C ALA A 173 -30.66 -0.98 31.11
N LEU A 174 -31.02 -1.87 30.17
CA LEU A 174 -30.21 -2.20 28.98
C LEU A 174 -30.24 -1.11 27.89
N PHE A 175 -31.13 -0.12 28.00
CA PHE A 175 -31.34 0.91 26.98
C PHE A 175 -31.07 2.30 27.53
N LYS A 176 -30.21 3.07 26.84
CA LYS A 176 -30.28 4.53 26.91
C LYS A 176 -31.51 4.95 26.10
N TYR A 177 -32.49 5.59 26.75
CA TYR A 177 -33.49 6.36 26.02
C TYR A 177 -32.77 7.37 25.14
N GLY A 178 -33.06 7.34 23.83
CA GLY A 178 -32.57 8.30 22.84
C GLY A 178 -33.19 9.67 23.02
#